data_AF-A0A540ML06-F1
#
_entry.id   AF-A0A540ML06-F1
#
_cell.length_a   1.000
_cell.length_b   1.000
_cell.length_c   1.000
_cell.angle_alpha   90.00
_cell.angle_beta   90.00
_cell.angle_gamma   90.00
#
_symmetry.space_group_name_H-M   'P 1'
#
loop_
_entity.id
_entity.type
_entity.pdbx_description
1 polymer ?
#
loop_
_entity_poly.entity_id
_entity_poly.type
_entity_poly.pdbx_seq_one_letter_code
_entity_poly.pdbx_strand_id
1 'polypeptide(L)'
;MEEQEPPLHTAAAGATGLSNKPPLYVGGNEDYARVKSFDALRNMFWIETVKLWQMAGSAVITIICMYGTNAVILLFAGHLGTIELSAISISLAVISTFTDGLMVFNLVPRRLPNAVIALGSLSICMNINGWEAMLFVGIYIAISVRVSNELGSGRPRATKYSIYVTVFQSLLIGILFMTIILITKDDFAMIFTSDKELQQAVSKLAYLLGITMVLNSVQLVISGVVVGCGLKKMVAYINLGCYYIFGLPFGYLLCHVANWGVKGFWVGMICGTVLQTLLLLIILYKTNWNKEVEQASTRVRKWGGQGIKTENGTESIED
;
A
#
# COMPACT_ATOMS: atom_id res chain seq x y z
N MET A 1 -46.83 -19.60 -10.29
CA MET A 1 -45.86 -18.74 -9.60
C MET A 1 -44.64 -19.59 -9.31
N GLU A 2 -43.68 -19.58 -10.23
CA GLU A 2 -42.24 -19.60 -9.98
C GLU A 2 -41.57 -19.47 -11.34
N GLU A 3 -40.78 -18.41 -11.49
CA GLU A 3 -40.11 -17.97 -12.70
C GLU A 3 -38.71 -18.59 -12.66
N GLN A 4 -38.39 -19.48 -13.60
CA GLN A 4 -37.13 -20.23 -13.63
C GLN A 4 -36.21 -19.64 -14.71
N GLU A 5 -35.17 -18.90 -14.29
CA GLU A 5 -34.15 -18.32 -15.17
C GLU A 5 -33.36 -19.41 -15.95
N PRO A 6 -32.96 -19.16 -17.21
CA PRO A 6 -32.15 -20.10 -17.99
C PRO A 6 -30.64 -19.98 -17.66
N PRO A 7 -29.87 -21.08 -17.80
CA PRO A 7 -28.48 -21.14 -17.35
C PRO A 7 -27.50 -20.39 -18.25
N LEU A 8 -26.54 -19.72 -17.61
CA LEU A 8 -25.51 -18.83 -18.16
C LEU A 8 -24.35 -19.59 -18.85
N HIS A 9 -24.66 -20.45 -19.82
CA HIS A 9 -23.66 -21.24 -20.57
C HIS A 9 -23.85 -21.17 -22.09
N THR A 10 -23.94 -19.96 -22.67
CA THR A 10 -23.97 -19.85 -24.15
C THR A 10 -23.29 -18.60 -24.72
N ALA A 11 -22.27 -18.05 -24.05
CA ALA A 11 -21.49 -16.91 -24.57
C ALA A 11 -20.00 -17.24 -24.85
N ALA A 12 -19.63 -18.53 -24.87
CA ALA A 12 -18.23 -18.96 -25.01
C ALA A 12 -17.93 -19.79 -26.28
N ALA A 13 -18.68 -19.58 -27.38
CA ALA A 13 -18.52 -20.35 -28.61
C ALA A 13 -18.09 -19.53 -29.85
N GLY A 14 -17.64 -18.28 -29.68
CA GLY A 14 -17.42 -17.35 -30.80
C GLY A 14 -15.97 -16.96 -31.12
N ALA A 15 -14.94 -17.48 -30.44
CA ALA A 15 -13.57 -17.00 -30.62
C ALA A 15 -12.51 -18.11 -30.62
N THR A 16 -12.80 -19.24 -31.27
CA THR A 16 -11.83 -20.30 -31.55
C THR A 16 -11.31 -20.15 -32.98
N GLY A 17 -10.31 -19.31 -33.16
CA GLY A 17 -9.60 -19.20 -34.44
C GLY A 17 -8.55 -18.11 -34.43
N LEU A 18 -7.34 -18.45 -33.97
CA LEU A 18 -6.02 -17.80 -34.16
C LEU A 18 -5.24 -17.63 -32.85
N SER A 19 -4.61 -18.71 -32.37
CA SER A 19 -3.28 -18.67 -31.73
C SER A 19 -2.86 -20.09 -31.31
N ASN A 20 -2.19 -20.82 -32.20
CA ASN A 20 -1.41 -22.02 -31.84
C ASN A 20 -0.13 -21.62 -31.09
N LYS A 21 -0.26 -21.14 -29.85
CA LYS A 21 0.85 -20.98 -28.90
C LYS A 21 0.48 -21.69 -27.61
N PRO A 22 1.39 -22.47 -26.99
CA PRO A 22 1.07 -23.21 -25.78
C PRO A 22 0.61 -22.22 -24.69
N PRO A 23 -0.45 -22.54 -23.94
CA PRO A 23 -0.95 -21.65 -22.91
C PRO A 23 0.14 -21.43 -21.85
N LEU A 24 0.29 -20.20 -21.38
CA LEU A 24 1.21 -19.86 -20.29
C LEU A 24 0.81 -20.52 -18.95
N TYR A 25 -0.40 -21.10 -18.92
CA TYR A 25 -1.04 -21.82 -17.84
C TYR A 25 -1.32 -23.26 -18.29
N VAL A 26 -0.75 -24.24 -17.59
CA VAL A 26 -1.27 -25.61 -17.59
C VAL A 26 -2.11 -25.75 -16.31
N GLY A 27 -3.40 -25.38 -16.38
CA GLY A 27 -4.36 -25.59 -15.29
C GLY A 27 -4.25 -24.62 -14.09
N GLY A 28 -5.39 -24.40 -13.41
CA GLY A 28 -5.55 -23.42 -12.32
C GLY A 28 -4.72 -23.67 -11.04
N ASN A 29 -3.91 -24.73 -11.00
CA ASN A 29 -3.09 -25.12 -9.85
C ASN A 29 -1.57 -25.05 -10.07
N GLU A 30 -1.07 -24.82 -11.28
CA GLU A 30 0.36 -24.81 -11.58
C GLU A 30 0.99 -23.40 -11.59
N ASP A 31 2.26 -23.30 -11.19
CA ASP A 31 3.02 -22.03 -11.19
C ASP A 31 3.42 -21.62 -12.62
N TYR A 32 3.65 -20.34 -12.86
CA TYR A 32 3.97 -19.81 -14.20
C TYR A 32 5.21 -20.49 -14.81
N ALA A 33 5.14 -20.82 -16.10
CA ALA A 33 6.33 -21.18 -16.87
C ALA A 33 7.30 -19.99 -17.00
N ARG A 34 8.61 -20.28 -17.16
CA ARG A 34 9.62 -19.22 -17.37
C ARG A 34 9.29 -18.44 -18.64
N VAL A 35 9.07 -17.12 -18.51
CA VAL A 35 8.79 -16.21 -19.64
C VAL A 35 10.01 -16.14 -20.56
N LYS A 36 9.82 -16.45 -21.85
CA LYS A 36 10.89 -16.47 -22.89
C LYS A 36 10.63 -15.52 -24.07
N SER A 37 9.46 -14.89 -24.15
CA SER A 37 9.04 -14.07 -25.29
C SER A 37 8.30 -12.81 -24.82
N PHE A 38 8.37 -11.75 -25.61
CA PHE A 38 7.66 -10.50 -25.34
C PHE A 38 6.14 -10.69 -25.29
N ASP A 39 5.57 -11.52 -26.16
CA ASP A 39 4.13 -11.83 -26.14
C ASP A 39 3.73 -12.51 -24.82
N ALA A 40 4.57 -13.42 -24.34
CA ALA A 40 4.37 -14.09 -23.06
C ALA A 40 4.45 -13.11 -21.89
N LEU A 41 5.39 -12.15 -21.93
CA LEU A 41 5.50 -11.08 -20.94
C LEU A 41 4.26 -10.18 -20.94
N ARG A 42 3.79 -9.75 -22.12
CA ARG A 42 2.58 -8.92 -22.26
C ARG A 42 1.35 -9.62 -21.70
N ASN A 43 1.16 -10.88 -22.05
CA ASN A 43 0.03 -11.68 -21.56
C ASN A 43 0.11 -11.89 -20.05
N MET A 44 1.29 -12.21 -19.52
CA MET A 44 1.53 -12.32 -18.07
C MET A 44 1.22 -11.00 -17.36
N PHE A 45 1.73 -9.87 -17.87
CA PHE A 45 1.48 -8.54 -17.30
C PHE A 45 -0.02 -8.21 -17.26
N TRP A 46 -0.75 -8.50 -18.34
CA TRP A 46 -2.19 -8.27 -18.40
C TRP A 46 -2.96 -9.14 -17.40
N ILE A 47 -2.65 -10.43 -17.31
CA ILE A 47 -3.29 -11.34 -16.35
C ILE A 47 -3.04 -10.87 -14.91
N GLU A 48 -1.79 -10.53 -14.59
CA GLU A 48 -1.42 -10.03 -13.27
C GLU A 48 -2.12 -8.72 -12.94
N THR A 49 -2.25 -7.81 -13.92
CA THR A 49 -3.00 -6.55 -13.79
C THR A 49 -4.47 -6.79 -13.47
N VAL A 50 -5.15 -7.64 -14.25
CA VAL A 50 -6.58 -7.93 -14.06
C VAL A 50 -6.83 -8.52 -12.68
N LYS A 51 -6.02 -9.51 -12.28
CA LYS A 51 -6.13 -10.11 -10.93
C LYS A 51 -5.90 -9.08 -9.83
N LEU A 52 -4.91 -8.20 -9.99
CA LEU A 52 -4.64 -7.14 -9.03
C LEU A 52 -5.86 -6.23 -8.89
N TRP A 53 -6.42 -5.73 -9.99
CA TRP A 53 -7.55 -4.80 -9.96
C TRP A 53 -8.88 -5.44 -9.58
N GLN A 54 -9.07 -6.74 -9.78
CA GLN A 54 -10.22 -7.46 -9.22
C GLN A 54 -10.20 -7.48 -7.68
N MET A 55 -9.02 -7.59 -7.06
CA MET A 55 -8.86 -7.50 -5.60
C MET A 55 -8.80 -6.06 -5.10
N ALA A 56 -8.06 -5.20 -5.81
CA ALA A 56 -7.86 -3.81 -5.42
C ALA A 56 -9.10 -2.97 -5.67
N GLY A 57 -9.90 -3.23 -6.71
CA GLY A 57 -11.05 -2.41 -7.07
C GLY A 57 -12.06 -2.29 -5.92
N SER A 58 -12.49 -3.42 -5.36
CA SER A 58 -13.41 -3.42 -4.21
C SER A 58 -12.76 -2.82 -2.96
N ALA A 59 -11.49 -3.13 -2.69
CA ALA A 59 -10.76 -2.58 -1.54
C ALA A 59 -10.57 -1.06 -1.64
N VAL A 60 -10.17 -0.54 -2.80
CA VAL A 60 -9.97 0.88 -3.09
C VAL A 60 -11.29 1.63 -2.96
N ILE A 61 -12.36 1.14 -3.61
CA ILE A 61 -13.69 1.76 -3.50
C ILE A 61 -14.13 1.75 -2.04
N THR A 62 -14.00 0.61 -1.36
CA THR A 62 -14.36 0.49 0.06
C THR A 62 -13.54 1.44 0.93
N ILE A 63 -12.24 1.59 0.71
CA ILE A 63 -11.37 2.47 1.51
C ILE A 63 -11.63 3.94 1.21
N ILE A 64 -11.91 4.31 -0.05
CA ILE A 64 -12.30 5.68 -0.40
C ILE A 64 -13.65 6.01 0.23
N CYS A 65 -14.64 5.12 0.09
CA CYS A 65 -15.93 5.25 0.75
C CYS A 65 -15.77 5.26 2.27
N MET A 66 -14.93 4.40 2.84
CA MET A 66 -14.69 4.30 4.29
C MET A 66 -13.87 5.48 4.80
N TYR A 67 -13.03 6.13 4.02
CA TYR A 67 -12.37 7.38 4.40
C TYR A 67 -13.37 8.52 4.43
N GLY A 68 -14.23 8.61 3.40
CA GLY A 68 -15.37 9.52 3.40
C GLY A 68 -16.35 9.24 4.56
N THR A 69 -16.59 7.96 4.88
CA THR A 69 -17.46 7.55 5.98
C THR A 69 -16.77 7.69 7.34
N ASN A 70 -15.45 7.49 7.45
CA ASN A 70 -14.67 7.70 8.68
C ASN A 70 -14.62 9.16 9.07
N ALA A 71 -14.62 10.09 8.10
CA ALA A 71 -14.83 11.52 8.37
C ALA A 71 -16.20 11.78 9.05
N VAL A 72 -17.22 10.96 8.77
CA VAL A 72 -18.56 11.02 9.35
C VAL A 72 -18.71 10.15 10.62
N ILE A 73 -17.98 9.04 10.72
CA ILE A 73 -18.03 8.05 11.82
C ILE A 73 -17.10 8.44 12.98
N LEU A 74 -15.98 9.14 12.75
CA LEU A 74 -15.19 9.77 13.82
C LEU A 74 -15.98 10.81 14.61
N LEU A 75 -17.11 11.27 14.06
CA LEU A 75 -18.12 12.08 14.75
C LEU A 75 -18.96 11.25 15.75
N PHE A 76 -19.00 9.90 15.66
CA PHE A 76 -19.97 9.09 16.40
C PHE A 76 -19.58 7.68 16.91
N ALA A 77 -18.53 6.98 16.45
CA ALA A 77 -18.37 5.55 16.80
C ALA A 77 -16.97 5.19 17.31
N GLY A 78 -16.69 5.50 18.58
CA GLY A 78 -15.72 4.75 19.34
C GLY A 78 -16.31 3.39 19.75
N HIS A 79 -15.90 2.29 19.10
CA HIS A 79 -15.68 0.94 19.64
C HIS A 79 -15.92 -0.13 18.57
N LEU A 80 -14.86 -0.83 18.13
CA LEU A 80 -14.79 -2.30 17.96
C LEU A 80 -13.41 -2.73 17.45
N GLY A 81 -12.92 -3.86 17.99
CA GLY A 81 -11.53 -4.28 17.89
C GLY A 81 -11.15 -5.03 16.60
N THR A 82 -10.00 -4.63 16.04
CA THR A 82 -9.21 -5.38 15.06
C THR A 82 -7.72 -5.25 15.43
N ILE A 83 -7.28 -5.91 16.49
CA ILE A 83 -6.00 -5.60 17.18
C ILE A 83 -4.77 -5.59 16.26
N GLU A 84 -4.72 -6.38 15.19
CA GLU A 84 -3.59 -6.38 14.24
C GLU A 84 -3.69 -5.32 13.14
N LEU A 85 -4.90 -5.04 12.65
CA LEU A 85 -5.15 -4.02 11.63
C LEU A 85 -5.12 -2.62 12.27
N SER A 86 -5.65 -2.52 13.49
CA SER A 86 -5.58 -1.35 14.35
C SER A 86 -4.16 -1.10 14.83
N ALA A 87 -3.34 -2.09 15.19
CA ALA A 87 -1.95 -1.81 15.57
C ALA A 87 -1.12 -1.20 14.44
N ILE A 88 -1.28 -1.68 13.20
CA ILE A 88 -0.59 -1.11 12.03
C ILE A 88 -1.16 0.26 11.67
N SER A 89 -2.50 0.40 11.68
CA SER A 89 -3.18 1.68 11.43
C SER A 89 -2.90 2.73 12.51
N ILE A 90 -2.83 2.32 13.78
CA ILE A 90 -2.47 3.17 14.92
C ILE A 90 -0.98 3.49 14.86
N SER A 91 -0.10 2.57 14.46
CA SER A 91 1.31 2.92 14.28
C SER A 91 1.46 3.98 13.19
N LEU A 92 0.84 3.81 12.02
CA LEU A 92 0.85 4.79 10.93
C LEU A 92 0.15 6.10 11.33
N ALA A 93 -0.98 6.05 12.02
CA ALA A 93 -1.73 7.22 12.46
C ALA A 93 -1.05 7.96 13.62
N VAL A 94 -0.42 7.25 14.56
CA VAL A 94 0.42 7.81 15.62
C VAL A 94 1.67 8.40 14.99
N ILE A 95 2.27 7.76 13.99
CA ILE A 95 3.42 8.31 13.26
C ILE A 95 3.05 9.63 12.57
N SER A 96 1.97 9.67 11.80
CA SER A 96 1.52 10.90 11.13
C SER A 96 1.07 11.96 12.15
N THR A 97 0.17 11.63 13.07
CA THR A 97 -0.37 12.58 14.05
C THR A 97 0.68 13.09 15.04
N PHE A 98 1.62 12.24 15.47
CA PHE A 98 2.71 12.65 16.35
C PHE A 98 3.74 13.51 15.62
N THR A 99 4.01 13.22 14.35
CA THR A 99 4.88 14.05 13.51
C THR A 99 4.25 15.42 13.27
N ASP A 100 2.97 15.46 12.92
CA ASP A 100 2.20 16.71 12.73
C ASP A 100 2.10 17.50 14.04
N GLY A 101 1.86 16.80 15.16
CA GLY A 101 1.82 17.38 16.51
C GLY A 101 3.18 17.92 16.98
N LEU A 102 4.27 17.20 16.74
CA LEU A 102 5.62 17.68 16.98
C LEU A 102 5.94 18.88 16.10
N MET A 103 5.50 18.89 14.85
CA MET A 103 5.73 20.00 13.95
C MET A 103 5.00 21.26 14.43
N VAL A 104 3.72 21.15 14.83
CA VAL A 104 2.97 22.25 15.45
C VAL A 104 3.66 22.70 16.75
N PHE A 105 4.04 21.77 17.63
CA PHE A 105 4.72 22.07 18.89
C PHE A 105 6.07 22.79 18.69
N ASN A 106 6.86 22.41 17.67
CA ASN A 106 8.14 23.07 17.38
C ASN A 106 7.97 24.46 16.73
N LEU A 107 6.84 24.71 16.07
CA LEU A 107 6.56 26.00 15.41
C LEU A 107 5.88 27.01 16.33
N VAL A 108 5.06 26.56 17.29
CA VAL A 108 4.29 27.42 18.22
C VAL A 108 5.15 28.37 19.08
N PRO A 109 6.34 27.97 19.60
CA PRO A 109 7.21 28.88 20.36
C PRO A 109 7.80 30.02 19.51
N ARG A 110 7.98 29.79 18.20
CA ARG A 110 8.40 30.82 17.25
C ARG A 110 7.16 31.60 16.83
N ARG A 111 6.90 32.75 17.47
CA ARG A 111 5.91 33.78 17.07
C ARG A 111 6.18 34.32 15.65
N LEU A 112 6.11 33.48 14.64
CA LEU A 112 6.25 33.86 13.24
C LEU A 112 4.83 34.08 12.70
N PRO A 113 4.47 35.27 12.22
CA PRO A 113 3.23 35.47 11.45
C PRO A 113 3.11 34.47 10.28
N ASN A 114 4.25 33.94 9.81
CA ASN A 114 4.34 32.89 8.79
C ASN A 114 3.98 31.46 9.27
N ALA A 115 3.88 31.19 10.57
CA ALA A 115 3.61 29.84 11.08
C ALA A 115 2.19 29.39 10.73
N VAL A 116 1.21 30.29 10.80
CA VAL A 116 -0.19 30.02 10.41
C VAL A 116 -0.26 29.70 8.92
N ILE A 117 0.41 30.49 8.08
CA ILE A 117 0.46 30.26 6.63
C ILE A 117 1.16 28.93 6.30
N ALA A 118 2.27 28.62 6.99
CA ALA A 118 3.01 27.40 6.75
C ALA A 118 2.25 26.14 7.21
N LEU A 119 1.56 26.19 8.34
CA LEU A 119 0.70 25.11 8.82
C LEU A 119 -0.54 24.94 7.95
N GLY A 120 -1.19 26.04 7.56
CA GLY A 120 -2.35 26.01 6.67
C GLY A 120 -2.01 25.43 5.30
N SER A 121 -0.88 25.85 4.72
CA SER A 121 -0.44 25.33 3.41
C SER A 121 -0.02 23.86 3.47
N LEU A 122 0.62 23.43 4.57
CA LEU A 122 0.89 22.02 4.82
C LEU A 122 -0.40 21.22 4.93
N SER A 123 -1.39 21.70 5.71
CA SER A 123 -2.67 21.03 5.91
C SER A 123 -3.41 20.80 4.58
N ILE A 124 -3.45 21.83 3.71
CA ILE A 124 -4.02 21.70 2.36
C ILE A 124 -3.29 20.62 1.56
N CYS A 125 -1.95 20.63 1.57
CA CYS A 125 -1.16 19.61 0.86
C CYS A 125 -1.39 18.19 1.41
N MET A 126 -1.46 18.06 2.75
CA MET A 126 -1.68 16.77 3.42
C MET A 126 -3.09 16.23 3.17
N ASN A 127 -4.09 17.10 3.03
CA ASN A 127 -5.45 16.69 2.64
C ASN A 127 -5.44 16.01 1.26
N ILE A 128 -4.77 16.63 0.29
CA ILE A 128 -4.62 16.07 -1.06
C ILE A 128 -3.82 14.77 -1.04
N ASN A 129 -2.72 14.72 -0.28
CA ASN A 129 -1.95 13.48 -0.06
C ASN A 129 -2.80 12.37 0.56
N GLY A 130 -3.75 12.71 1.44
CA GLY A 130 -4.67 11.76 2.06
C GLY A 130 -5.55 11.02 1.07
N TRP A 131 -6.08 11.71 0.05
CA TRP A 131 -6.88 11.10 -1.02
C TRP A 131 -6.08 10.10 -1.84
N GLU A 132 -4.86 10.46 -2.24
CA GLU A 132 -3.96 9.56 -2.94
C GLU A 132 -3.59 8.36 -2.05
N ALA A 133 -3.31 8.60 -0.76
CA ALA A 133 -2.98 7.55 0.19
C ALA A 133 -4.10 6.50 0.27
N MET A 134 -5.38 6.89 0.24
CA MET A 134 -6.50 5.93 0.27
C MET A 134 -6.50 4.97 -0.93
N LEU A 135 -6.18 5.47 -2.12
CA LEU A 135 -6.00 4.64 -3.31
C LEU A 135 -4.89 3.59 -3.06
N PHE A 136 -3.74 4.03 -2.56
CA PHE A 136 -2.60 3.13 -2.34
C PHE A 136 -2.79 2.19 -1.15
N VAL A 137 -3.59 2.56 -0.14
CA VAL A 137 -3.96 1.66 0.95
C VAL A 137 -4.81 0.49 0.39
N GLY A 138 -5.70 0.75 -0.58
CA GLY A 138 -6.46 -0.31 -1.25
C GLY A 138 -5.56 -1.28 -2.01
N ILE A 139 -4.59 -0.73 -2.77
CA ILE A 139 -3.59 -1.54 -3.49
C ILE A 139 -2.71 -2.32 -2.48
N TYR A 140 -2.32 -1.70 -1.37
CA TYR A 140 -1.55 -2.31 -0.27
C TYR A 140 -2.25 -3.55 0.30
N ILE A 141 -3.56 -3.48 0.58
CA ILE A 141 -4.31 -4.63 1.09
C ILE A 141 -4.38 -5.74 0.03
N ALA A 142 -4.70 -5.37 -1.21
CA ALA A 142 -4.84 -6.32 -2.30
C ALA A 142 -3.54 -7.09 -2.56
N ILE A 143 -2.40 -6.40 -2.63
CA ILE A 143 -1.11 -7.05 -2.86
C ILE A 143 -0.68 -7.90 -1.65
N SER A 144 -0.98 -7.45 -0.43
CA SER A 144 -0.70 -8.21 0.80
C SER A 144 -1.44 -9.56 0.80
N VAL A 145 -2.75 -9.55 0.55
CA VAL A 145 -3.58 -10.75 0.47
C VAL A 145 -3.10 -11.65 -0.67
N ARG A 146 -2.83 -11.05 -1.84
CA ARG A 146 -2.38 -11.80 -3.01
C ARG A 146 -1.06 -12.51 -2.78
N VAL A 147 -0.04 -11.82 -2.26
CA VAL A 147 1.28 -12.40 -1.97
C VAL A 147 1.14 -13.52 -0.93
N SER A 148 0.34 -13.31 0.12
CA SER A 148 0.05 -14.33 1.12
C SER A 148 -0.57 -15.59 0.50
N ASN A 149 -1.55 -15.43 -0.39
CA ASN A 149 -2.25 -16.54 -1.04
C ASN A 149 -1.34 -17.32 -2.01
N GLU A 150 -0.56 -16.62 -2.84
CA GLU A 150 0.36 -17.27 -3.79
C GLU A 150 1.51 -17.99 -3.05
N LEU A 151 2.02 -17.43 -1.95
CA LEU A 151 2.99 -18.08 -1.08
C LEU A 151 2.40 -19.34 -0.42
N GLY A 152 1.18 -19.25 0.12
CA GLY A 152 0.47 -20.38 0.72
C GLY A 152 0.13 -21.49 -0.29
N SER A 153 -0.08 -21.12 -1.56
CA SER A 153 -0.34 -22.04 -2.67
C SER A 153 0.92 -22.65 -3.28
N GLY A 154 2.10 -22.28 -2.79
CA GLY A 154 3.36 -22.84 -3.26
C GLY A 154 3.86 -22.31 -4.60
N ARG A 155 3.48 -21.09 -5.00
CA ARG A 155 3.73 -20.55 -6.35
C ARG A 155 4.73 -19.38 -6.35
N PRO A 156 6.04 -19.64 -6.22
CA PRO A 156 7.03 -18.59 -6.05
C PRO A 156 7.18 -17.67 -7.27
N ARG A 157 6.90 -18.14 -8.51
CA ARG A 157 7.00 -17.27 -9.70
C ARG A 157 5.81 -16.34 -9.81
N ALA A 158 4.59 -16.85 -9.58
CA ALA A 158 3.38 -16.03 -9.48
C ALA A 158 3.55 -14.92 -8.45
N THR A 159 4.13 -15.21 -7.27
CA THR A 159 4.44 -14.19 -6.26
C THR A 159 5.36 -13.10 -6.80
N LYS A 160 6.49 -13.45 -7.44
CA LYS A 160 7.44 -12.46 -8.01
C LYS A 160 6.77 -11.58 -9.07
N TYR A 161 6.02 -12.20 -9.96
CA TYR A 161 5.34 -11.50 -11.05
C TYR A 161 4.29 -10.53 -10.54
N SER A 162 3.49 -10.94 -9.57
CA SER A 162 2.55 -10.07 -8.87
C SER A 162 3.24 -8.84 -8.28
N ILE A 163 4.40 -9.02 -7.64
CA ILE A 163 5.16 -7.93 -7.03
C ILE A 163 5.67 -6.96 -8.09
N TYR A 164 6.33 -7.46 -9.13
CA TYR A 164 6.90 -6.61 -10.17
C TYR A 164 5.84 -5.80 -10.91
N VAL A 165 4.71 -6.42 -11.26
CA VAL A 165 3.61 -5.74 -11.95
C VAL A 165 2.99 -4.66 -11.06
N THR A 166 2.76 -4.97 -9.78
CA THR A 166 2.13 -4.02 -8.85
C THR A 166 3.04 -2.83 -8.54
N VAL A 167 4.33 -3.05 -8.28
CA VAL A 167 5.30 -1.97 -8.04
C VAL A 167 5.47 -1.08 -9.28
N PHE A 168 5.47 -1.68 -10.48
CA PHE A 168 5.52 -0.91 -11.72
C PHE A 168 4.27 -0.05 -11.90
N GLN A 169 3.07 -0.62 -11.68
CA GLN A 169 1.82 0.14 -11.76
C GLN A 169 1.74 1.24 -10.71
N SER A 170 2.16 0.99 -9.48
CA SER A 170 2.14 2.01 -8.43
C SER A 170 3.04 3.18 -8.76
N LEU A 171 4.22 2.91 -9.31
CA LEU A 171 5.13 3.97 -9.78
C LEU A 171 4.49 4.80 -10.90
N LEU A 172 3.84 4.17 -11.89
CA LEU A 172 3.16 4.89 -12.97
C LEU A 172 2.01 5.76 -12.44
N ILE A 173 1.20 5.22 -11.53
CA ILE A 173 0.08 5.96 -10.92
C ILE A 173 0.62 7.12 -10.07
N GLY A 174 1.67 6.92 -9.27
CA GLY A 174 2.29 7.99 -8.49
C GLY A 174 2.85 9.11 -9.38
N ILE A 175 3.52 8.76 -10.49
CA ILE A 175 4.02 9.75 -11.47
C ILE A 175 2.86 10.53 -12.11
N LEU A 176 1.74 9.85 -12.39
CA LEU A 176 0.54 10.50 -12.90
C LEU A 176 -0.01 11.54 -11.90
N PHE A 177 -0.16 11.18 -10.62
CA PHE A 177 -0.60 12.12 -9.58
C PHE A 177 0.37 13.28 -9.39
N MET A 178 1.67 13.02 -9.37
CA MET A 178 2.70 14.08 -9.35
C MET A 178 2.54 15.04 -10.51
N THR A 179 2.35 14.53 -11.72
CA THR A 179 2.17 15.36 -12.93
C THR A 179 0.91 16.23 -12.81
N ILE A 180 -0.21 15.65 -12.36
CA ILE A 180 -1.47 16.39 -12.15
C ILE A 180 -1.30 17.51 -11.12
N ILE A 181 -0.65 17.23 -9.98
CA ILE A 181 -0.43 18.22 -8.92
C ILE A 181 0.51 19.33 -9.37
N LEU A 182 1.55 19.00 -10.15
CA LEU A 182 2.48 20.01 -10.67
C LEU A 182 1.82 20.91 -11.73
N ILE A 183 0.94 20.36 -12.57
CA ILE A 183 0.17 21.14 -13.55
C ILE A 183 -0.82 22.07 -12.85
N THR A 184 -1.52 21.56 -11.82
CA THR A 184 -2.58 22.30 -11.12
C THR A 184 -2.07 23.14 -9.94
N LYS A 185 -0.75 23.21 -9.71
CA LYS A 185 -0.13 23.75 -8.49
C LYS A 185 -0.54 25.17 -8.12
N ASP A 186 -0.84 25.99 -9.11
CA ASP A 186 -1.20 27.40 -8.90
C ASP A 186 -2.71 27.58 -8.69
N ASP A 187 -3.52 26.60 -9.09
CA ASP A 187 -4.97 26.71 -9.13
C ASP A 187 -5.68 25.87 -8.06
N PHE A 188 -5.16 24.68 -7.72
CA PHE A 188 -5.87 23.77 -6.80
C PHE A 188 -6.04 24.37 -5.41
N ALA A 189 -5.11 25.24 -4.98
CA ALA A 189 -5.18 25.91 -3.68
C ALA A 189 -6.38 26.84 -3.57
N MET A 190 -6.91 27.36 -4.70
CA MET A 190 -8.08 28.25 -4.72
C MET A 190 -9.35 27.55 -4.23
N ILE A 191 -9.41 26.22 -4.32
CA ILE A 191 -10.54 25.42 -3.83
C ILE A 191 -10.59 25.42 -2.29
N PHE A 192 -9.43 25.57 -1.63
CA PHE A 192 -9.31 25.47 -0.17
C PHE A 192 -9.25 26.83 0.53
N THR A 193 -8.79 27.88 -0.14
CA THR A 193 -8.63 29.21 0.47
C THR A 193 -8.70 30.34 -0.54
N SER A 194 -9.21 31.49 -0.10
CA SER A 194 -9.18 32.75 -0.86
C SER A 194 -7.95 33.62 -0.56
N ASP A 195 -7.16 33.27 0.45
CA ASP A 195 -5.95 33.99 0.84
C ASP A 195 -4.82 33.76 -0.17
N LYS A 196 -4.36 34.85 -0.81
CA LYS A 196 -3.31 34.82 -1.84
C LYS A 196 -1.93 34.44 -1.29
N GLU A 197 -1.60 34.82 -0.06
CA GLU A 197 -0.33 34.43 0.56
C GLU A 197 -0.32 32.92 0.84
N LEU A 198 -1.46 32.39 1.29
CA LEU A 198 -1.64 30.96 1.52
C LEU A 198 -1.60 30.15 0.21
N GLN A 199 -2.27 30.62 -0.85
CA GLN A 199 -2.21 30.00 -2.19
C GLN A 199 -0.77 29.91 -2.70
N GLN A 200 0.01 30.99 -2.57
CA GLN A 200 1.40 31.01 -3.02
C GLN A 200 2.30 30.07 -2.19
N ALA A 201 2.04 29.95 -0.88
CA ALA A 201 2.74 28.98 -0.03
C ALA A 201 2.44 27.53 -0.44
N VAL A 202 1.18 27.21 -0.75
CA VAL A 202 0.74 25.90 -1.25
C VAL A 202 1.40 25.58 -2.59
N SER A 203 1.39 26.50 -3.57
CA SER A 203 2.05 26.29 -4.88
C SER A 203 3.54 25.97 -4.74
N LYS A 204 4.24 26.62 -3.80
CA LYS A 204 5.65 26.32 -3.51
C LYS A 204 5.84 24.96 -2.84
N LEU A 205 4.88 24.49 -2.06
CA LEU A 205 4.91 23.17 -1.40
C LEU A 205 4.44 22.04 -2.33
N ALA A 206 3.64 22.34 -3.35
CA ALA A 206 3.12 21.37 -4.32
C ALA A 206 4.24 20.57 -5.01
N TYR A 207 5.43 21.16 -5.21
CA TYR A 207 6.61 20.44 -5.71
C TYR A 207 7.04 19.32 -4.76
N LEU A 208 7.09 19.61 -3.47
CA LEU A 208 7.47 18.65 -2.43
C LEU A 208 6.37 17.60 -2.24
N LEU A 209 5.11 18.01 -2.35
CA LEU A 209 3.95 17.13 -2.37
C LEU A 209 4.06 16.12 -3.51
N GLY A 210 4.29 16.57 -4.75
CA GLY A 210 4.40 15.68 -5.91
C GLY A 210 5.49 14.61 -5.74
N ILE A 211 6.65 14.98 -5.19
CA ILE A 211 7.70 14.00 -4.87
C ILE A 211 7.24 13.02 -3.78
N THR A 212 6.57 13.52 -2.75
CA THR A 212 6.02 12.71 -1.65
C THR A 212 5.02 11.69 -2.15
N MET A 213 4.15 12.08 -3.10
CA MET A 213 3.13 11.23 -3.71
C MET A 213 3.75 10.01 -4.41
N VAL A 214 4.77 10.24 -5.26
CA VAL A 214 5.50 9.13 -5.93
C VAL A 214 6.16 8.21 -4.91
N LEU A 215 6.83 8.76 -3.90
CA LEU A 215 7.52 7.94 -2.90
C LEU A 215 6.53 7.12 -2.07
N ASN A 216 5.42 7.72 -1.65
CA ASN A 216 4.36 7.05 -0.89
C ASN A 216 3.72 5.93 -1.71
N SER A 217 3.47 6.14 -3.00
CA SER A 217 2.88 5.14 -3.89
C SER A 217 3.65 3.81 -3.89
N VAL A 218 4.96 3.89 -4.04
CA VAL A 218 5.87 2.74 -4.10
C VAL A 218 6.07 2.14 -2.71
N GLN A 219 6.24 3.00 -1.71
CA GLN A 219 6.49 2.60 -0.33
C GLN A 219 5.34 1.79 0.27
N LEU A 220 4.08 2.20 0.04
CA LEU A 220 2.92 1.46 0.50
C LEU A 220 2.87 0.08 -0.14
N VAL A 221 3.00 -0.02 -1.46
CA VAL A 221 2.95 -1.32 -2.15
C VAL A 221 4.02 -2.28 -1.64
N ILE A 222 5.26 -1.82 -1.51
CA ILE A 222 6.37 -2.63 -1.00
C ILE A 222 6.10 -3.10 0.43
N SER A 223 5.61 -2.20 1.29
CA SER A 223 5.22 -2.55 2.66
C SER A 223 4.12 -3.61 2.66
N GLY A 224 3.16 -3.53 1.75
CA GLY A 224 2.08 -4.50 1.58
C GLY A 224 2.58 -5.88 1.19
N VAL A 225 3.56 -5.94 0.27
CA VAL A 225 4.21 -7.20 -0.11
C VAL A 225 4.88 -7.86 1.10
N VAL A 226 5.69 -7.11 1.85
CA VAL A 226 6.44 -7.66 2.99
C VAL A 226 5.50 -8.10 4.12
N VAL A 227 4.40 -7.37 4.33
CA VAL A 227 3.32 -7.76 5.25
C VAL A 227 2.63 -9.04 4.78
N GLY A 228 2.37 -9.18 3.47
CA GLY A 228 1.82 -10.39 2.85
C GLY A 228 2.73 -11.62 3.00
N CYS A 229 4.05 -11.43 3.10
CA CYS A 229 5.00 -12.50 3.44
C CYS A 229 4.95 -12.93 4.92
N GLY A 230 4.20 -12.22 5.77
CA GLY A 230 4.13 -12.47 7.22
C GLY A 230 5.20 -11.76 8.05
N LEU A 231 5.96 -10.83 7.45
CA LEU A 231 7.10 -10.15 8.09
C LEU A 231 6.71 -8.81 8.74
N LYS A 232 5.47 -8.69 9.25
CA LYS A 232 4.89 -7.45 9.82
C LYS A 232 5.79 -6.81 10.89
N LYS A 233 6.37 -7.61 11.79
CA LYS A 233 7.26 -7.14 12.87
C LYS A 233 8.49 -6.42 12.33
N MET A 234 9.12 -6.98 11.31
CA MET A 234 10.32 -6.40 10.69
C MET A 234 9.99 -5.07 10.02
N VAL A 235 8.87 -4.98 9.29
CA VAL A 235 8.40 -3.72 8.70
C VAL A 235 8.19 -2.66 9.77
N ALA A 236 7.57 -3.00 10.90
CA ALA A 236 7.35 -2.07 12.01
C ALA A 236 8.67 -1.54 12.59
N TYR A 237 9.67 -2.41 12.80
CA TYR A 237 10.99 -1.98 13.30
C TYR A 237 11.73 -1.06 12.31
N ILE A 238 11.74 -1.41 11.02
CA ILE A 238 12.39 -0.59 9.99
C ILE A 238 11.68 0.78 9.89
N ASN A 239 10.35 0.78 9.91
CA ASN A 239 9.53 2.00 9.90
C ASN A 239 9.87 2.90 11.10
N LEU A 240 9.83 2.35 12.32
CA LEU A 240 10.17 3.09 13.54
C LEU A 240 11.60 3.66 13.51
N GLY A 241 12.57 2.84 13.09
CA GLY A 241 13.97 3.28 13.00
C GLY A 241 14.17 4.39 11.98
N CYS A 242 13.67 4.22 10.76
CA CYS A 242 13.89 5.18 9.69
C CYS A 242 13.14 6.50 9.93
N TYR A 243 11.92 6.45 10.46
CA TYR A 243 11.14 7.66 10.74
C TYR A 243 11.62 8.39 12.00
N TYR A 244 11.78 7.70 13.13
CA TYR A 244 12.06 8.36 14.41
C TYR A 244 13.53 8.53 14.74
N ILE A 245 14.40 7.57 14.36
CA ILE A 245 15.83 7.65 14.69
C ILE A 245 16.57 8.49 13.64
N PHE A 246 16.11 8.46 12.38
CA PHE A 246 16.75 9.19 11.30
C PHE A 246 15.93 10.38 10.78
N GLY A 247 14.71 10.14 10.30
CA GLY A 247 13.89 11.16 9.63
C GLY A 247 13.57 12.38 10.51
N LEU A 248 13.14 12.13 11.75
CA LEU A 248 12.78 13.18 12.72
C LEU A 248 13.98 14.04 13.13
N PRO A 249 15.12 13.47 13.60
CA PRO A 249 16.31 14.26 13.92
C PRO A 249 16.86 15.03 12.72
N PHE A 250 16.84 14.41 11.53
CA PHE A 250 17.29 15.07 10.30
C PHE A 250 16.35 16.21 9.88
N GLY A 251 15.03 16.01 9.97
CA GLY A 251 14.03 17.05 9.73
C GLY A 251 14.12 18.20 10.72
N TYR A 252 14.37 17.90 12.00
CA TYR A 252 14.63 18.90 13.03
C TYR A 252 15.89 19.72 12.71
N LEU A 253 16.98 19.05 12.31
CA LEU A 253 18.23 19.70 11.91
C LEU A 253 18.00 20.64 10.72
N LEU A 254 17.31 20.21 9.67
CA LEU A 254 17.00 21.04 8.50
C LEU A 254 16.04 22.20 8.84
N CYS A 255 15.09 21.96 9.75
CA CYS A 255 14.18 23.01 10.21
C CYS A 255 14.91 24.13 10.97
N HIS A 256 15.86 23.75 11.84
CA HIS A 256 16.54 24.68 12.74
C HIS A 256 17.85 25.25 12.18
N VAL A 257 18.75 24.40 11.68
CA VAL A 257 20.09 24.79 11.23
C VAL A 257 20.05 25.43 9.85
N ALA A 258 19.25 24.89 8.93
CA ALA A 258 19.12 25.46 7.59
C ALA A 258 18.05 26.58 7.51
N ASN A 259 17.29 26.83 8.59
CA ASN A 259 16.14 27.76 8.62
C ASN A 259 15.11 27.51 7.51
N TRP A 260 14.97 26.27 7.02
CA TRP A 260 13.99 25.91 5.99
C TRP A 260 12.58 25.71 6.55
N GLY A 261 12.40 25.84 7.87
CA GLY A 261 11.10 25.73 8.54
C GLY A 261 10.38 24.42 8.21
N VAL A 262 9.09 24.53 7.87
CA VAL A 262 8.21 23.42 7.48
C VAL A 262 8.77 22.59 6.33
N LYS A 263 9.39 23.24 5.34
CA LYS A 263 9.98 22.56 4.19
C LYS A 263 11.15 21.67 4.61
N GLY A 264 12.01 22.18 5.49
CA GLY A 264 13.15 21.43 6.02
C GLY A 264 12.70 20.19 6.79
N PHE A 265 11.68 20.35 7.63
CA PHE A 265 11.10 19.24 8.36
C PHE A 265 10.51 18.17 7.42
N TRP A 266 9.69 18.58 6.45
CA TRP A 266 9.09 17.65 5.47
C TRP A 266 10.14 16.94 4.61
N VAL A 267 11.19 17.64 4.15
CA VAL A 267 12.33 17.01 3.46
C VAL A 267 12.99 15.94 4.34
N GLY A 268 13.18 16.20 5.63
CA GLY A 268 13.75 15.21 6.54
C GLY A 268 12.89 13.94 6.67
N MET A 269 11.57 14.10 6.73
CA MET A 269 10.62 12.99 6.73
C MET A 269 10.66 12.19 5.42
N ILE A 270 10.77 12.87 4.28
CA ILE A 270 10.95 12.23 2.98
C ILE A 270 12.24 11.41 2.95
N CYS A 271 13.35 11.92 3.48
CA CYS A 271 14.60 11.17 3.55
C CYS A 271 14.46 9.90 4.41
N GLY A 272 13.75 9.96 5.54
CA GLY A 272 13.41 8.77 6.33
C GLY A 272 12.58 7.76 5.55
N THR A 273 11.59 8.23 4.80
CA THR A 273 10.73 7.41 3.93
C THR A 273 11.55 6.72 2.83
N VAL A 274 12.45 7.45 2.17
CA VAL A 274 13.36 6.91 1.14
C VAL A 274 14.26 5.84 1.74
N LEU A 275 14.86 6.10 2.90
CA LEU A 275 15.72 5.12 3.58
C LEU A 275 14.95 3.82 3.88
N GLN A 276 13.74 3.94 4.43
CA GLN A 276 12.89 2.77 4.68
C GLN A 276 12.55 2.02 3.38
N THR A 277 12.18 2.75 2.33
CA THR A 277 11.86 2.17 1.01
C THR A 277 13.04 1.37 0.47
N LEU A 278 14.25 1.92 0.54
CA LEU A 278 15.47 1.26 0.10
C LEU A 278 15.76 -0.01 0.91
N LEU A 279 15.62 0.04 2.23
CA LEU A 279 15.82 -1.14 3.08
C LEU A 279 14.82 -2.26 2.74
N LEU A 280 13.55 -1.92 2.55
CA LEU A 280 12.53 -2.92 2.18
C LEU A 280 12.76 -3.48 0.77
N LEU A 281 13.19 -2.65 -0.19
CA LEU A 281 13.59 -3.11 -1.53
C LEU A 281 14.77 -4.07 -1.49
N ILE A 282 15.81 -3.76 -0.70
CA ILE A 282 16.97 -4.64 -0.54
C ILE A 282 16.53 -5.99 0.03
N ILE A 283 15.61 -5.99 0.99
CA ILE A 283 15.08 -7.23 1.55
C ILE A 283 14.34 -8.02 0.48
N LEU A 284 13.39 -7.41 -0.23
CA LEU A 284 12.64 -8.07 -1.32
C LEU A 284 13.54 -8.62 -2.43
N TYR A 285 14.62 -7.90 -2.76
CA TYR A 285 15.59 -8.33 -3.75
C TYR A 285 16.40 -9.55 -3.27
N LYS A 286 16.79 -9.57 -2.00
CA LYS A 286 17.52 -10.70 -1.39
C LYS A 286 16.63 -11.88 -1.00
N THR A 287 15.32 -11.70 -0.98
CA THR A 287 14.36 -12.75 -0.61
C THR A 287 14.45 -13.93 -1.58
N ASN A 288 14.76 -15.11 -1.04
CA ASN A 288 14.65 -16.34 -1.78
C ASN A 288 13.20 -16.84 -1.73
N TRP A 289 12.43 -16.51 -2.75
CA TRP A 289 11.02 -16.84 -2.87
C TRP A 289 10.69 -18.34 -2.77
N ASN A 290 11.62 -19.23 -3.14
CA ASN A 290 11.41 -20.67 -2.95
C ASN A 290 11.47 -21.04 -1.46
N LYS A 291 12.40 -20.44 -0.70
CA LYS A 291 12.48 -20.62 0.76
C LYS A 291 11.30 -19.99 1.48
N GLU A 292 10.83 -18.82 1.02
CA GLU A 292 9.65 -18.19 1.62
C GLU A 292 8.38 -19.02 1.45
N VAL A 293 8.21 -19.66 0.29
CA VAL A 293 7.13 -20.63 0.06
C VAL A 293 7.22 -21.81 1.02
N GLU A 294 8.42 -22.38 1.20
CA GLU A 294 8.65 -23.48 2.14
C GLU A 294 8.35 -23.09 3.59
N GLN A 295 8.72 -21.87 3.98
CA GLN A 295 8.38 -21.35 5.30
C GLN A 295 6.88 -21.10 5.43
N ALA A 296 6.21 -20.59 4.39
CA ALA A 296 4.78 -20.38 4.37
C ALA A 296 4.01 -21.70 4.52
N SER A 297 4.40 -22.74 3.78
CA SER A 297 3.79 -24.07 3.89
C SER A 297 4.02 -24.70 5.27
N THR A 298 5.21 -24.52 5.85
CA THR A 298 5.51 -24.96 7.22
C THR A 298 4.64 -24.23 8.26
N ARG A 299 4.42 -22.92 8.09
CA ARG A 299 3.49 -22.13 8.92
C ARG A 299 2.08 -22.70 8.81
N VAL A 300 1.55 -22.88 7.60
CA VAL A 300 0.20 -23.45 7.39
C VAL A 300 0.08 -24.84 8.01
N ARG A 301 1.07 -25.72 7.86
CA ARG A 301 1.05 -27.07 8.45
C ARG A 301 1.03 -27.06 9.97
N LYS A 302 1.76 -26.13 10.61
CA LYS A 302 1.77 -25.97 12.07
C LYS A 302 0.41 -25.54 12.62
N TRP A 303 -0.32 -24.69 11.89
CA TRP A 303 -1.63 -24.16 12.30
C TRP A 303 -2.81 -25.03 11.83
N GLY A 304 -2.69 -25.72 10.70
CA GLY A 304 -3.71 -26.63 10.15
C GLY A 304 -3.65 -28.06 10.71
N GLY A 305 -2.56 -28.42 11.38
CA GLY A 305 -2.33 -29.78 11.93
C GLY A 305 -2.73 -29.99 13.39
N GLN A 306 -3.37 -29.02 14.06
CA GLN A 306 -3.85 -29.15 15.44
C GLN A 306 -5.33 -29.57 15.55
N GLY A 307 -6.01 -29.87 14.44
CA GLY A 307 -7.47 -30.09 14.43
C GLY A 307 -7.99 -31.45 13.96
N ILE A 308 -7.14 -32.44 13.66
CA ILE A 308 -7.60 -33.81 13.33
C ILE A 308 -6.58 -34.82 13.86
N LYS A 309 -6.58 -35.07 15.17
CA LYS A 309 -6.31 -36.43 15.64
C LYS A 309 -7.65 -37.13 15.55
N THR A 310 -7.83 -37.96 14.53
CA THR A 310 -8.94 -38.89 14.43
C THR A 310 -8.89 -39.79 15.66
N GLU A 311 -9.73 -39.53 16.65
CA GLU A 311 -10.15 -40.55 17.62
C GLU A 311 -10.96 -41.60 16.85
N ASN A 312 -10.26 -42.51 16.20
CA ASN A 312 -10.80 -43.82 15.83
C ASN A 312 -9.83 -44.85 16.38
N GLY A 313 -9.80 -44.96 17.70
CA GLY A 313 -9.30 -46.13 18.42
C GLY A 313 -10.51 -46.98 18.80
N THR A 314 -10.68 -48.07 18.08
CA THR A 314 -11.59 -49.19 18.32
C THR A 314 -11.71 -49.54 19.81
N GLU A 315 -12.88 -49.33 20.42
CA GLU A 315 -13.31 -50.12 21.57
C GLU A 315 -14.04 -51.36 21.02
N SER A 316 -13.30 -52.46 20.99
CA SER A 316 -13.85 -53.82 20.95
C SER A 316 -14.49 -54.11 22.30
N ILE A 317 -15.82 -54.14 22.35
CA ILE A 317 -16.56 -54.84 23.40
C ILE A 317 -16.83 -56.25 22.86
N GLU A 318 -15.99 -57.21 23.27
CA GLU A 318 -16.34 -58.64 23.30
C GLU A 318 -16.92 -58.94 24.69
N ASP A 319 -18.12 -59.52 24.68
CA ASP A 319 -18.81 -60.36 25.68
C ASP A 319 -18.73 -60.05 27.19
#